data_AF-A0A1V5RFU7-F1
#
_entry.id   AF-A0A1V5RFU7-F1
#
_cell.length_a   1.000
_cell.length_b   1.000
_cell.length_c   1.000
_cell.angle_alpha   90.00
_cell.angle_beta   90.00
_cell.angle_gamma   90.00
#
_symmetry.space_group_name_H-M   'P 1'
#
loop_
_entity.id
_entity.type
_entity.pdbx_description
1 polymer ?
#
loop_
_entity_poly.entity_id
_entity_poly.type
_entity_poly.pdbx_seq_one_letter_code
_entity_poly.pdbx_strand_id
1 'polypeptide(L)'
;MSKNRFISTTVNVYIMIMRGTPLILQLIFVYFAPYYLFGASYDRFTAVIVGFVINYAAYFAEIYRGGIQSIEVGQYEAAHVLGFSKLHTFTHIVFPQVIKRILPSLGNEVITLIKDTALAQTIGVAELFRVAQNAAARQFSTTPIFIAGVFYFVMNAIVSRSFDHIEKKLDYYH
;
A
#
# COMPACT_ATOMS: atom_id res chain seq x y z
N MET A 1 6.54 -15.92 -5.31
CA MET A 1 6.53 -17.12 -6.18
C MET A 1 7.20 -18.29 -5.46
N SER A 2 6.51 -18.90 -4.49
CA SER A 2 7.08 -20.03 -3.73
C SER A 2 6.95 -21.32 -4.54
N LYS A 3 7.98 -22.17 -4.51
CA LYS A 3 7.89 -23.54 -5.04
C LYS A 3 6.94 -24.42 -4.21
N ASN A 4 6.71 -24.05 -2.95
CA ASN A 4 5.78 -24.75 -2.07
C ASN A 4 4.34 -24.33 -2.41
N ARG A 5 3.55 -25.29 -2.91
CA ARG A 5 2.16 -25.06 -3.33
C ARG A 5 1.28 -24.58 -2.18
N PHE A 6 1.48 -25.06 -0.96
CA PHE A 6 0.70 -24.62 0.20
C PHE A 6 0.90 -23.12 0.46
N ILE A 7 2.17 -22.70 0.57
CA ILE A 7 2.52 -21.28 0.79
C ILE A 7 1.99 -20.41 -0.36
N SER A 8 2.21 -20.85 -1.61
CA SER A 8 1.75 -20.07 -2.76
C SER A 8 0.23 -19.92 -2.79
N THR A 9 -0.52 -20.99 -2.49
CA THR A 9 -1.98 -20.94 -2.48
C THR A 9 -2.49 -20.04 -1.35
N THR A 10 -1.97 -20.15 -0.13
CA THR A 10 -2.39 -19.31 0.99
C THR A 10 -2.16 -17.82 0.70
N VAL A 11 -0.99 -17.46 0.17
CA VAL A 11 -0.70 -16.07 -0.19
C VAL A 11 -1.60 -15.57 -1.32
N ASN A 12 -1.86 -16.40 -2.34
CA ASN A 12 -2.74 -16.03 -3.44
C ASN A 12 -4.20 -15.82 -2.97
N VAL A 13 -4.70 -16.67 -2.07
CA VAL A 13 -6.03 -16.50 -1.47
C VAL A 13 -6.09 -15.22 -0.64
N TYR A 14 -5.07 -14.94 0.17
CA TYR A 14 -4.97 -13.68 0.91
C TYR A 14 -5.01 -12.47 -0.02
N ILE A 15 -4.18 -12.45 -1.08
CA ILE A 15 -4.15 -11.34 -2.06
C ILE A 15 -5.52 -11.19 -2.74
N MET A 16 -6.14 -12.29 -3.13
CA MET A 16 -7.46 -12.31 -3.77
C MET A 16 -8.54 -11.70 -2.87
N ILE A 17 -8.56 -12.05 -1.57
CA ILE A 17 -9.52 -11.50 -0.61
C ILE A 17 -9.27 -10.00 -0.39
N MET A 18 -8.02 -9.63 -0.10
CA MET A 18 -7.70 -8.24 0.27
C MET A 18 -7.89 -7.26 -0.89
N ARG A 19 -7.59 -7.67 -2.13
CA ARG A 19 -7.81 -6.84 -3.33
C ARG A 19 -9.22 -6.97 -3.90
N GLY A 20 -9.92 -8.04 -3.59
CA GLY A 20 -11.28 -8.32 -4.07
C GLY A 20 -12.38 -7.75 -3.17
N THR A 21 -12.05 -7.19 -2.01
CA THR A 21 -13.02 -6.64 -1.06
C THR A 21 -12.75 -5.16 -0.76
N PRO A 22 -13.79 -4.32 -0.58
CA PRO A 22 -13.62 -2.92 -0.22
C PRO A 22 -12.91 -2.72 1.13
N LEU A 23 -11.97 -1.77 1.20
CA LEU A 23 -11.23 -1.43 2.43
C LEU A 23 -12.17 -1.03 3.59
N ILE A 24 -13.26 -0.33 3.31
CA ILE A 24 -14.26 0.00 4.36
C ILE A 24 -14.84 -1.25 5.04
N LEU A 25 -15.13 -2.31 4.29
CA LEU A 25 -15.63 -3.57 4.86
C LEU A 25 -14.54 -4.28 5.66
N GLN A 26 -13.29 -4.19 5.21
CA GLN A 26 -12.15 -4.74 5.95
C GLN A 26 -11.95 -4.01 7.28
N LEU A 27 -12.06 -2.68 7.32
CA LEU A 27 -11.95 -1.90 8.57
C LEU A 27 -13.05 -2.27 9.57
N ILE A 28 -14.30 -2.39 9.10
CA ILE A 28 -15.43 -2.84 9.92
C ILE A 28 -15.16 -4.25 10.43
N PHE A 29 -14.77 -5.18 9.56
CA PHE A 29 -14.49 -6.56 9.92
C PHE A 29 -13.38 -6.65 10.97
N VAL A 30 -12.24 -6.00 10.72
CA VAL A 30 -11.09 -5.98 11.61
C VAL A 30 -11.50 -5.47 13.00
N TYR A 31 -12.23 -4.36 13.08
CA TYR A 31 -12.64 -3.79 14.37
C TYR A 31 -13.68 -4.64 15.11
N PHE A 32 -14.73 -5.10 14.43
CA PHE A 32 -15.88 -5.72 15.11
C PHE A 32 -15.77 -7.24 15.25
N ALA A 33 -15.12 -7.96 14.32
CA ALA A 33 -15.09 -9.42 14.34
C ALA A 33 -14.45 -10.01 15.61
N PRO A 34 -13.32 -9.49 16.14
CA PRO A 34 -12.71 -10.05 17.35
C PRO A 34 -13.63 -10.01 18.58
N TYR A 35 -14.48 -8.99 18.70
CA TYR A 35 -15.46 -8.90 19.77
C TYR A 35 -16.52 -9.98 19.65
N TYR A 36 -17.11 -10.15 18.46
CA TYR A 36 -18.18 -11.13 18.25
C TYR A 36 -17.69 -12.58 18.24
N LEU A 37 -16.45 -12.82 17.83
CA LEU A 37 -15.88 -14.18 17.74
C LEU A 37 -15.22 -14.63 19.04
N PHE A 38 -14.58 -13.72 19.76
CA PHE A 38 -13.68 -14.07 20.89
C PHE A 38 -13.95 -13.26 22.16
N GLY A 39 -14.90 -12.32 22.15
CA GLY A 39 -15.12 -11.40 23.28
C GLY A 39 -13.96 -10.41 23.49
N ALA A 40 -13.03 -10.31 22.53
CA ALA A 40 -11.85 -9.46 22.62
C ALA A 40 -12.10 -8.11 21.96
N SER A 41 -11.68 -7.03 22.60
CA SER A 41 -11.76 -5.69 22.04
C SER A 41 -10.42 -4.98 22.13
N TYR A 42 -10.24 -4.01 21.25
CA TYR A 42 -9.06 -3.17 21.17
C TYR A 42 -9.46 -1.82 20.58
N ASP A 43 -8.55 -0.85 20.64
CA ASP A 43 -8.89 0.50 20.25
C ASP A 43 -9.06 0.64 18.72
N ARG A 44 -9.86 1.64 18.32
CA ARG A 44 -10.20 1.88 16.92
C ARG A 44 -8.99 2.29 16.09
N PHE A 45 -8.02 2.99 16.69
CA PHE A 45 -6.84 3.46 15.96
C PHE A 45 -5.94 2.28 15.59
N THR A 46 -5.73 1.34 16.51
CA THR A 46 -5.08 0.06 16.20
C THR A 46 -5.83 -0.72 15.12
N ALA A 47 -7.16 -0.75 15.14
CA ALA A 47 -7.95 -1.41 14.09
C ALA A 47 -7.76 -0.77 12.72
N VAL A 48 -7.67 0.56 12.65
CA VAL A 48 -7.30 1.27 11.42
C VAL A 48 -5.92 0.82 10.96
N ILE A 49 -4.89 0.88 11.82
CA ILE A 49 -3.53 0.48 11.43
C ILE A 49 -3.51 -0.94 10.88
N VAL A 50 -4.10 -1.90 11.59
CA VAL A 50 -4.14 -3.30 11.17
C VAL A 50 -4.88 -3.45 9.85
N GLY A 51 -6.06 -2.85 9.70
CA GLY A 51 -6.85 -2.93 8.47
C GLY A 51 -6.14 -2.36 7.25
N PHE A 52 -5.47 -1.21 7.39
CA PHE A 52 -4.66 -0.64 6.32
C PHE A 52 -3.44 -1.50 6.00
N VAL A 53 -2.73 -2.00 7.00
CA VAL A 53 -1.54 -2.84 6.80
C VAL A 53 -1.89 -4.11 6.03
N ILE A 54 -2.92 -4.84 6.45
CA ILE A 54 -3.32 -6.08 5.75
C ILE A 54 -3.85 -5.80 4.34
N ASN A 55 -4.53 -4.68 4.13
CA ASN A 55 -4.99 -4.31 2.80
C ASN A 55 -3.81 -3.99 1.87
N TYR A 56 -3.01 -2.98 2.23
CA TYR A 56 -1.92 -2.49 1.38
C TYR A 56 -0.78 -3.49 1.23
N ALA A 57 -0.56 -4.38 2.19
CA ALA A 57 0.40 -5.47 2.02
C ALA A 57 0.04 -6.38 0.82
N ALA A 58 -1.25 -6.58 0.51
CA ALA A 58 -1.65 -7.34 -0.66
C ALA A 58 -1.39 -6.60 -1.98
N TYR A 59 -1.63 -5.28 -2.03
CA TYR A 59 -1.32 -4.45 -3.18
C TYR A 59 0.20 -4.37 -3.43
N PHE A 60 0.98 -4.13 -2.36
CA PHE A 60 2.43 -4.13 -2.45
C PHE A 60 2.98 -5.50 -2.87
N ALA A 61 2.47 -6.61 -2.34
CA ALA A 61 2.91 -7.95 -2.75
C ALA A 61 2.77 -8.16 -4.28
N GLU A 62 1.71 -7.66 -4.88
CA GLU A 62 1.47 -7.72 -6.33
C GLU A 62 2.40 -6.79 -7.12
N ILE A 63 2.67 -5.60 -6.59
CA ILE A 63 3.66 -4.68 -7.16
C ILE A 63 5.06 -5.30 -7.16
N TYR A 64 5.49 -5.86 -6.02
CA TYR A 64 6.78 -6.57 -5.93
C TYR A 64 6.82 -7.78 -6.87
N ARG A 65 5.73 -8.56 -6.95
CA ARG A 65 5.65 -9.69 -7.87
C ARG A 65 5.77 -9.25 -9.33
N GLY A 66 5.02 -8.24 -9.74
CA GLY A 66 5.08 -7.66 -11.09
C GLY A 66 6.47 -7.10 -11.41
N GLY A 67 7.09 -6.41 -10.45
CA GLY A 67 8.46 -5.91 -10.56
C GLY A 67 9.47 -7.02 -10.83
N ILE A 68 9.46 -8.08 -10.02
CA ILE A 68 10.36 -9.23 -10.19
C ILE A 68 10.12 -9.93 -11.53
N GLN A 69 8.86 -10.12 -11.92
CA GLN A 69 8.49 -10.79 -13.18
C GLN A 69 8.83 -9.98 -14.42
N SER A 70 8.95 -8.66 -14.30
CA SER A 70 9.32 -7.80 -15.41
C SER A 70 10.78 -8.00 -15.85
N ILE A 71 11.67 -8.46 -14.95
CA ILE A 71 13.10 -8.59 -15.22
C ILE A 71 13.34 -9.63 -16.32
N GLU A 72 14.12 -9.25 -17.33
CA GLU A 72 14.42 -10.10 -18.46
C GLU A 72 15.15 -11.37 -18.03
N VAL A 73 14.76 -12.50 -18.63
CA VAL A 73 15.35 -13.82 -18.32
C VAL A 73 16.86 -13.82 -18.60
N GLY A 74 17.31 -13.07 -19.62
CA GLY A 74 18.72 -12.93 -19.97
C GLY A 74 19.61 -12.40 -18.84
N GLN A 75 19.09 -11.55 -17.94
CA GLN A 75 19.83 -11.10 -16.74
C GLN A 75 20.15 -12.27 -15.81
N TYR A 76 19.21 -13.20 -15.65
CA TYR A 76 19.41 -14.40 -14.84
C TYR A 76 20.35 -15.40 -15.52
N GLU A 77 20.21 -15.58 -16.84
CA GLU A 77 21.06 -16.47 -17.63
C GLU A 77 22.51 -15.98 -17.66
N ALA A 78 22.74 -14.68 -17.92
CA ALA A 78 24.07 -14.09 -17.88
C ALA A 78 24.72 -14.22 -16.50
N ALA A 79 23.97 -13.94 -15.43
CA ALA A 79 24.48 -14.10 -14.08
C ALA A 79 24.84 -15.56 -13.76
N HIS A 80 24.07 -16.51 -14.30
CA HIS A 80 24.35 -17.94 -14.14
C HIS A 80 25.61 -18.36 -14.90
N VAL A 81 25.81 -17.90 -16.13
CA VAL A 81 27.00 -18.17 -16.95
C VAL A 81 28.27 -17.60 -16.29
N LEU A 82 28.16 -16.43 -15.67
CA LEU A 82 29.24 -15.80 -14.90
C LEU A 82 29.51 -16.47 -13.55
N GLY A 83 28.79 -17.54 -13.19
CA GLY A 83 29.01 -18.31 -11.97
C GLY A 83 28.46 -17.65 -10.70
N PHE A 84 27.59 -16.63 -10.80
CA PHE A 84 27.01 -16.02 -9.63
C PHE A 84 26.00 -16.93 -8.93
N SER A 85 25.99 -16.88 -7.60
CA SER A 85 24.99 -17.59 -6.79
C SER A 85 23.63 -16.90 -6.90
N LYS A 86 22.53 -17.65 -6.74
CA LYS A 86 21.17 -17.08 -6.80
C LYS A 86 20.96 -15.91 -5.85
N LEU A 87 21.56 -15.96 -4.66
CA LEU A 87 21.46 -14.87 -3.68
C LEU A 87 22.22 -13.64 -4.18
N HIS A 88 23.41 -13.81 -4.75
CA HIS A 88 24.17 -12.71 -5.34
C HIS A 88 23.44 -12.11 -6.54
N THR A 89 22.97 -12.95 -7.48
CA THR A 89 22.14 -12.53 -8.61
C THR A 89 20.92 -11.74 -8.15
N PHE A 90 20.20 -12.22 -7.14
CA PHE A 90 19.03 -11.50 -6.65
C PHE A 90 19.41 -10.17 -6.01
N THR A 91 20.33 -10.16 -5.05
CA THR A 91 20.63 -8.97 -4.23
C THR A 91 21.37 -7.86 -4.98
N HIS A 92 22.29 -8.22 -5.88
CA HIS A 92 23.17 -7.25 -6.54
C HIS A 92 22.77 -6.92 -7.97
N ILE A 93 22.03 -7.81 -8.66
CA ILE A 93 21.66 -7.62 -10.07
C ILE A 93 20.17 -7.33 -10.17
N VAL A 94 19.32 -8.23 -9.69
CA VAL A 94 17.87 -8.19 -9.90
C VAL A 94 17.19 -7.15 -8.99
N PHE A 95 17.47 -7.19 -7.69
CA PHE A 95 16.77 -6.38 -6.69
C PHE A 95 16.90 -4.87 -6.95
N PRO A 96 18.09 -4.31 -7.28
CA PRO A 96 18.19 -2.90 -7.64
C PRO A 96 17.32 -2.52 -8.85
N GLN A 97 17.26 -3.39 -9.87
CA GLN A 97 16.41 -3.18 -11.06
C GLN A 97 14.92 -3.25 -10.69
N VAL A 98 14.53 -4.19 -9.83
CA VAL A 98 13.15 -4.31 -9.34
C VAL A 98 12.74 -3.05 -8.60
N ILE A 99 13.58 -2.52 -7.70
CA ILE A 99 13.30 -1.29 -6.96
C ILE A 99 13.04 -0.11 -7.92
N LYS A 100 13.88 0.07 -8.96
CA LYS A 100 13.65 1.11 -9.98
C LYS A 100 12.29 0.94 -10.66
N ARG A 101 11.97 -0.28 -11.09
CA ARG A 101 10.75 -0.58 -11.87
C ARG A 101 9.47 -0.45 -11.07
N ILE A 102 9.48 -0.79 -9.79
CA ILE A 102 8.27 -0.74 -8.95
C ILE A 102 8.01 0.63 -8.34
N LEU A 103 9.02 1.50 -8.27
CA LEU A 103 8.92 2.78 -7.57
C LEU A 103 7.72 3.64 -8.01
N PRO A 104 7.40 3.79 -9.31
CA PRO A 104 6.24 4.58 -9.72
C PRO A 104 4.92 3.98 -9.21
N SER A 105 4.79 2.65 -9.27
CA SER A 105 3.62 1.94 -8.77
C SER A 105 3.50 2.03 -7.25
N LEU A 106 4.64 1.95 -6.54
CA LEU A 106 4.70 2.11 -5.09
C LEU A 106 4.25 3.53 -4.68
N GLY A 107 4.74 4.56 -5.39
CA GLY A 107 4.34 5.95 -5.16
C GLY A 107 2.83 6.16 -5.34
N ASN A 108 2.25 5.59 -6.40
CA ASN A 108 0.81 5.66 -6.66
C ASN A 108 -0.01 5.02 -5.52
N GLU A 109 0.42 3.88 -4.99
CA GLU A 109 -0.26 3.25 -3.84
C GLU A 109 -0.10 4.06 -2.56
N VAL A 110 1.05 4.68 -2.31
CA VAL A 110 1.24 5.56 -1.14
C VAL A 110 0.33 6.80 -1.23
N ILE A 111 0.22 7.43 -2.40
CA ILE A 111 -0.72 8.55 -2.64
C ILE A 111 -2.17 8.09 -2.43
N THR A 112 -2.50 6.86 -2.85
CA THR A 112 -3.84 6.29 -2.65
C THR A 112 -4.11 6.06 -1.17
N LEU A 113 -3.14 5.50 -0.43
CA LEU A 113 -3.22 5.28 1.02
C LEU A 113 -3.53 6.56 1.78
N ILE A 114 -2.86 7.67 1.43
CA ILE A 114 -3.10 8.98 2.07
C ILE A 114 -4.56 9.40 1.93
N LYS A 115 -5.16 9.24 0.74
CA LYS A 115 -6.58 9.55 0.53
C LYS A 115 -7.49 8.58 1.28
N ASP A 116 -7.16 7.29 1.24
CA ASP A 116 -7.95 6.24 1.87
C ASP A 116 -7.98 6.36 3.39
N THR A 117 -7.02 7.05 4.03
CA THR A 117 -7.08 7.35 5.48
C THR A 117 -8.41 7.98 5.91
N ALA A 118 -9.10 8.70 5.03
CA ALA A 118 -10.44 9.23 5.29
C ALA A 118 -11.49 8.15 5.63
N LEU A 119 -11.25 6.90 5.24
CA LEU A 119 -12.08 5.74 5.59
C LEU A 119 -11.96 5.36 7.06
N ALA A 120 -10.93 5.80 7.80
CA ALA A 120 -10.81 5.59 9.23
C ALA A 120 -12.02 6.12 10.03
N GLN A 121 -12.69 7.16 9.50
CA GLN A 121 -13.90 7.72 10.10
C GLN A 121 -15.06 6.72 10.20
N THR A 122 -15.06 5.67 9.38
CA THR A 122 -16.15 4.69 9.27
C THR A 122 -16.30 3.86 10.54
N ILE A 123 -15.19 3.65 11.27
CA ILE A 123 -15.17 3.06 12.61
C ILE A 123 -14.97 4.12 13.70
N GLY A 124 -15.18 5.39 13.37
CA GLY A 124 -15.20 6.50 14.33
C GLY A 124 -13.83 7.02 14.76
N VAL A 125 -12.77 6.80 13.99
CA VAL A 125 -11.48 7.47 14.20
C VAL A 125 -11.53 8.85 13.54
N ALA A 126 -11.20 9.90 14.29
CA ALA A 126 -11.15 11.24 13.76
C ALA A 126 -9.87 11.46 12.96
N GLU A 127 -10.04 11.90 11.73
CA GLU A 127 -8.97 12.36 10.83
C GLU A 127 -9.38 13.71 10.20
N LEU A 128 -8.59 14.24 9.26
CA LEU A 128 -8.79 15.55 8.64
C LEU A 128 -10.22 15.77 8.11
N PHE A 129 -10.78 14.81 7.38
CA PHE A 129 -12.12 14.91 6.82
C PHE A 129 -13.21 14.87 7.90
N ARG A 130 -13.06 14.06 8.97
CA ARG A 130 -13.94 14.11 10.14
C ARG A 130 -13.88 15.46 10.85
N VAL A 131 -12.70 16.05 11.02
CA VAL A 131 -12.54 17.38 11.61
C VAL A 131 -13.26 18.43 10.76
N ALA A 132 -13.13 18.32 9.44
CA ALA A 132 -13.80 19.21 8.49
C ALA A 132 -15.34 19.07 8.54
N GLN A 133 -15.88 17.85 8.61
CA GLN A 133 -17.31 17.62 8.79
C GLN A 133 -17.84 18.25 10.09
N ASN A 134 -17.10 18.11 11.19
CA ASN A 134 -17.49 18.69 12.47
C ASN A 134 -17.52 20.23 12.40
N ALA A 135 -16.53 20.85 11.74
CA ALA A 135 -16.51 22.28 11.52
C ALA A 135 -17.65 22.74 10.58
N ALA A 136 -17.91 21.98 9.51
CA ALA A 136 -18.97 22.27 8.57
C ALA A 136 -20.36 22.24 9.23
N ALA A 137 -20.61 21.26 10.10
CA ALA A 137 -21.83 21.17 10.87
C ALA A 137 -21.99 22.34 11.85
N ARG A 138 -20.91 22.73 12.55
CA ARG A 138 -20.93 23.87 13.50
C ARG A 138 -21.17 25.22 12.81
N GLN A 139 -20.65 25.39 11.60
CA GLN A 139 -20.73 26.64 10.84
C GLN A 139 -21.89 26.67 9.86
N PHE A 140 -22.66 25.57 9.73
CA PHE A 140 -23.69 25.39 8.71
C PHE A 140 -23.20 25.75 7.30
N SER A 141 -21.96 25.34 6.98
CA SER A 141 -21.27 25.71 5.75
C SER A 141 -20.38 24.57 5.27
N THR A 142 -20.30 24.35 3.96
CA THR A 142 -19.42 23.34 3.35
C THR A 142 -17.97 23.82 3.19
N THR A 143 -17.68 25.09 3.47
CA THR A 143 -16.33 25.67 3.33
C THR A 143 -15.23 24.86 4.01
N PRO A 144 -15.40 24.36 5.26
CA PRO A 144 -14.35 23.54 5.91
C PRO A 144 -13.99 22.26 5.15
N ILE A 145 -14.95 21.65 4.44
CA ILE A 145 -14.72 20.43 3.64
C ILE A 145 -13.87 20.76 2.40
N PHE A 146 -14.13 21.88 1.73
CA PHE A 146 -13.29 22.34 0.63
C PHE A 146 -11.87 22.67 1.08
N ILE A 147 -11.73 23.30 2.25
CA ILE A 147 -10.41 23.57 2.86
C ILE A 147 -9.67 22.25 3.11
N ALA A 148 -10.33 21.24 3.69
CA ALA A 148 -9.73 19.92 3.87
C ALA A 148 -9.31 19.28 2.54
N GLY A 149 -10.09 19.46 1.47
CA GLY A 149 -9.70 19.05 0.12
C GLY A 149 -8.39 19.68 -0.35
N VAL A 150 -8.17 20.97 -0.07
CA VAL A 150 -6.89 21.65 -0.35
C VAL A 150 -5.76 21.05 0.48
N PHE A 151 -5.97 20.75 1.77
CA PHE A 151 -4.96 20.08 2.60
C PHE A 151 -4.58 18.71 2.04
N TYR A 152 -5.55 17.87 1.67
CA TYR A 152 -5.27 16.59 1.01
C TYR A 152 -4.49 16.77 -0.29
N PHE A 153 -4.86 17.77 -1.10
CA PHE A 153 -4.16 18.05 -2.35
C PHE A 153 -2.70 18.43 -2.10
N VAL A 154 -2.44 19.36 -1.16
CA VAL A 154 -1.08 19.79 -0.82
C VAL A 154 -0.24 18.63 -0.28
N MET A 155 -0.79 17.82 0.62
CA MET A 155 -0.10 16.63 1.15
C MET A 155 0.26 15.65 0.03
N ASN A 156 -0.70 15.32 -0.84
CA ASN A 156 -0.45 14.43 -1.96
C ASN A 156 0.53 15.02 -2.98
N ALA A 157 0.50 16.34 -3.22
CA ALA A 157 1.43 17.01 -4.12
C ALA A 157 2.87 16.98 -3.61
N ILE A 158 3.09 17.08 -2.29
CA ILE A 158 4.41 16.95 -1.66
C ILE A 158 4.93 15.52 -1.83
N VAL A 159 4.08 14.52 -1.54
CA VAL A 159 4.45 13.11 -1.65
C VAL A 159 4.73 12.73 -3.10
N SER A 160 3.86 13.13 -4.03
CA SER A 160 4.05 12.91 -5.47
C SER A 160 5.37 13.51 -5.96
N ARG A 161 5.66 14.77 -5.65
CA ARG A 161 6.94 15.40 -6.03
C ARG A 161 8.14 14.69 -5.43
N SER A 162 8.01 14.16 -4.23
CA SER A 162 9.08 13.39 -3.57
C SER A 162 9.35 12.09 -4.32
N PHE A 163 8.30 11.35 -4.72
CA PHE A 163 8.44 10.16 -5.56
C PHE A 163 9.01 10.49 -6.94
N ASP A 164 8.55 11.55 -7.61
CA ASP A 164 9.08 11.99 -8.91
C ASP A 164 10.58 12.31 -8.82
N HIS A 165 11.01 12.93 -7.71
CA HIS A 165 12.42 13.24 -7.48
C HIS A 165 13.26 11.97 -7.27
N ILE A 166 12.76 11.01 -6.48
CA ILE A 166 13.43 9.73 -6.24
C ILE A 166 13.51 8.92 -7.54
N GLU A 167 12.44 8.92 -8.34
CA GLU A 167 12.39 8.25 -9.64
C GLU A 167 13.46 8.78 -10.60
N LYS A 168 13.54 10.10 -10.76
CA LYS A 168 14.59 10.75 -11.57
C LYS A 168 15.99 10.44 -11.09
N LYS A 169 16.19 10.36 -9.77
CA LYS A 169 17.49 10.00 -9.20
C LYS A 169 17.83 8.53 -9.42
N LEU A 170 16.85 7.64 -9.62
CA LEU A 170 17.07 6.23 -9.89
C LEU A 170 17.12 5.91 -11.40
N ASP A 171 17.03 6.92 -12.26
CA ASP A 171 17.13 6.76 -13.70
C ASP A 171 18.59 6.59 -14.18
N TYR A 172 19.25 5.56 -13.66
CA TYR A 172 20.53 5.08 -14.19
C TYR A 172 20.25 3.85 -15.08
N TYR A 173 20.98 3.74 -16.18
CA TYR A 173 20.78 2.81 -17.32
C TYR A 173 19.63 3.22 -18.26
N HIS A 174 20.02 3.66 -19.47
CA HIS A 174 19.18 3.92 -20.64
C HIS A 174 19.09 2.67 -21.52
#